data_AF-A0A5C7XAJ2-F1
#
_entry.id   AF-A0A5C7XAJ2-F1
#
_cell.length_a   1.000
_cell.length_b   1.000
_cell.length_c   1.000
_cell.angle_alpha   90.00
_cell.angle_beta   90.00
_cell.angle_gamma   90.00
#
_symmetry.space_group_name_H-M   'P 1'
#
loop_
_entity.id
_entity.type
_entity.pdbx_description
1 polymer ?
#
loop_
_entity_poly.entity_id
_entity_poly.type
_entity_poly.pdbx_seq_one_letter_code
_entity_poly.pdbx_strand_id
1 'polypeptide(L)' 'MKGIRYTDEFKFEAVKQITERGHDVADVAQRLGVSTKSLYKWRHEIELQKR' A
#
# COMPACT_ATOMS: atom_id res chain seq x y z
N MET A 1 2.10 21.36 6.44
CA MET A 1 2.72 20.48 5.42
C MET A 1 1.62 19.84 4.58
N LYS A 2 1.68 19.97 3.26
CA LYS A 2 0.72 19.32 2.35
C LYS A 2 1.06 17.83 2.37
N GLY A 3 0.20 17.01 2.98
CA GLY A 3 0.43 15.56 3.03
C GLY A 3 0.50 14.99 1.61
N ILE A 4 1.45 14.09 1.36
CA ILE A 4 1.55 13.39 0.08
C ILE A 4 0.25 12.60 -0.11
N ARG A 5 -0.47 12.88 -1.19
CA ARG A 5 -1.68 12.15 -1.59
C ARG A 5 -1.29 11.17 -2.68
N TYR A 6 -1.37 9.88 -2.35
CA TYR A 6 -1.23 8.80 -3.32
C TYR A 6 -2.58 8.55 -3.99
N THR A 7 -2.57 8.29 -5.30
CA THR A 7 -3.75 7.88 -6.05
C THR A 7 -4.23 6.51 -5.58
N ASP A 8 -5.53 6.24 -5.70
CA ASP A 8 -6.07 4.95 -5.26
C ASP A 8 -5.53 3.78 -6.11
N GLU A 9 -5.25 4.03 -7.40
CA GLU A 9 -4.56 3.07 -8.27
C GLU A 9 -3.17 2.70 -7.75
N PHE A 10 -2.39 3.69 -7.29
CA PHE A 10 -1.07 3.44 -6.71
C PHE A 10 -1.17 2.61 -5.43
N LYS A 11 -2.10 2.95 -4.54
CA LYS A 11 -2.33 2.18 -3.30
C LYS A 11 -2.73 0.75 -3.60
N PHE A 12 -3.59 0.55 -4.61
CA PHE A 12 -4.06 -0.77 -5.02
C PHE A 12 -2.93 -1.64 -5.54
N GLU A 13 -2.10 -1.14 -6.46
CA GLU A 13 -0.97 -1.92 -6.99
C GLU A 13 0.07 -2.20 -5.91
N ALA A 14 0.32 -1.26 -5.00
CA ALA A 14 1.22 -1.48 -3.86
C ALA A 14 0.72 -2.59 -2.92
N VAL A 15 -0.60 -2.63 -2.66
CA VAL A 15 -1.19 -3.70 -1.84
C VAL A 15 -1.20 -5.03 -2.58
N LYS A 16 -1.46 -5.04 -3.90
CA LYS A 16 -1.43 -6.23 -4.74
C LYS A 16 -0.06 -6.93 -4.73
N GLN A 17 1.02 -6.15 -4.70
CA GLN A 17 2.38 -6.69 -4.54
C GLN A 17 2.56 -7.48 -3.24
N ILE A 18 1.92 -7.06 -2.16
CA ILE A 18 2.01 -7.73 -0.85
C ILE A 18 1.07 -8.94 -0.79
N THR A 19 -0.16 -8.81 -1.30
CA THR A 19 -1.20 -9.83 -1.13
C THR A 19 -1.18 -10.91 -2.20
N GLU A 20 -0.96 -10.55 -3.46
CA GLU A 20 -1.02 -11.50 -4.58
C GLU A 20 0.37 -12.00 -4.98
N ARG A 21 1.37 -11.12 -4.96
CA ARG A 21 2.76 -11.49 -5.33
C ARG A 21 3.59 -11.97 -4.14
N GLY A 22 3.08 -11.83 -2.91
CA GLY A 22 3.73 -12.32 -1.69
C GLY A 22 5.03 -11.59 -1.33
N HIS A 23 5.22 -10.35 -1.79
CA HIS A 23 6.39 -9.56 -1.40
C HIS A 23 6.29 -9.07 0.05
N ASP A 24 7.44 -8.92 0.70
CA ASP A 24 7.51 -8.34 2.04
C ASP A 24 7.09 -6.87 2.00
N VAL A 25 6.30 -6.45 3.00
CA VAL A 25 5.87 -5.07 3.21
C VAL A 25 7.08 -4.14 3.35
N ALA A 26 8.17 -4.59 3.98
CA ALA A 26 9.39 -3.81 4.15
C ALA A 26 10.09 -3.53 2.81
N ASP A 27 10.22 -4.55 1.96
CA ASP A 27 10.83 -4.44 0.64
C ASP A 27 10.00 -3.54 -0.28
N VAL A 28 8.68 -3.71 -0.28
CA VAL A 28 7.75 -2.89 -1.08
C VAL A 28 7.79 -1.43 -0.61
N ALA A 29 7.83 -1.19 0.71
CA ALA A 29 7.96 0.15 1.28
C ALA A 29 9.26 0.84 0.81
N GLN A 30 10.39 0.13 0.89
CA GLN A 30 11.68 0.66 0.47
C GLN A 30 11.72 0.97 -1.03
N ARG A 31 11.22 0.05 -1.88
CA ARG A 31 11.21 0.21 -3.34
C ARG A 31 10.30 1.36 -3.79
N LEU A 32 9.15 1.53 -3.16
CA LEU A 32 8.17 2.56 -3.51
C LEU A 32 8.43 3.90 -2.81
N GLY A 33 9.40 3.97 -1.89
CA GLY A 33 9.69 5.18 -1.12
C GLY A 33 8.55 5.59 -0.18
N VAL A 34 7.78 4.62 0.32
CA VAL A 34 6.63 4.83 1.22
C VAL A 34 6.88 4.22 2.58
N SER A 35 6.10 4.61 3.59
CA SER A 35 6.20 3.97 4.90
C SER A 35 5.46 2.63 4.92
N THR A 36 6.00 1.64 5.65
CA THR A 36 5.31 0.37 5.92
C THR A 36 3.93 0.59 6.57
N LYS A 37 3.81 1.61 7.42
CA LYS A 37 2.54 2.03 8.04
C LYS A 37 1.48 2.42 6.99
N SER A 38 1.89 3.10 5.92
CA SER A 38 1.00 3.46 4.81
C SER A 38 0.49 2.22 4.09
N LEU A 39 1.36 1.23 3.85
CA LEU A 39 0.98 -0.03 3.19
C LEU A 39 -0.03 -0.84 4.03
N TYR A 40 0.19 -0.96 5.34
CA TYR A 40 -0.80 -1.60 6.23
C TYR A 40 -2.14 -0.87 6.23
N LYS A 41 -2.11 0.47 6.26
CA LYS A 41 -3.33 1.28 6.20
C LYS A 41 -4.08 1.05 4.88
N TRP A 42 -3.41 1.10 3.74
CA TRP A 42 -4.04 0.89 2.44
C TRP A 42 -4.59 -0.52 2.28
N ARG A 43 -3.88 -1.54 2.80
CA ARG A 43 -4.39 -2.91 2.81
C ARG A 43 -5.73 -3.00 3.54
N HIS A 44 -5.81 -2.36 4.71
CA HIS A 44 -7.04 -2.33 5.49
C HIS A 44 -8.17 -1.55 4.78
N GLU A 45 -7.87 -0.38 4.20
CA GLU A 45 -8.84 0.41 3.42
C GLU A 45 -9.42 -0.39 2.24
N ILE A 46 -8.59 -1.13 1.50
CA ILE A 46 -9.01 -1.96 0.36
C ILE A 46 -9.78 -3.20 0.82
N GLU A 47 -9.37 -3.84 1.92
CA GLU A 47 -10.12 -4.96 2.51
C GLU A 47 -11.54 -4.53 2.93
N LEU A 48 -11.70 -3.33 3.47
CA LEU A 48 -13.01 -2.77 3.84
C LEU A 48 -13.88 -2.43 2.62
N GLN A 49 -13.28 -1.99 1.51
CA GLN A 49 -14.03 -1.68 0.28
C GLN A 49 -14.54 -2.94 -0.46
N LYS A 50 -13.94 -4.10 -0.20
CA LYS A 50 -14.38 -5.38 -0.76
C LYS A 50 -15.59 -5.99 -0.02
N ARG A 51 -16.00 -5.37 1.08
CA ARG A 51 -17.06 -5.85 1.96
C ARG A 51 -18.36 -5.09 1.72
#